data_AF-A0A7J6HJ44-F1
#
_entry.id   AF-A0A7J6HJ44-F1
#
_cell.length_a   1.000
_cell.length_b   1.000
_cell.length_c   1.000
_cell.angle_alpha   90.00
_cell.angle_beta   90.00
_cell.angle_gamma   90.00
#
_symmetry.space_group_name_H-M   'P 1'
#
loop_
_entity.id
_entity.type
_entity.pdbx_description
1 polymer ?
#
loop_
_entity_poly.entity_id
_entity_poly.type
_entity_poly.pdbx_seq_one_letter_code
_entity_poly.pdbx_strand_id
1 'polypeptide(L)'
;MYIIYVTTAIIFYGVDKLSSDAILYIKWLLERYNVCNKIFFCCSDASKLQALKTTCTVVQLLPPSRTEIIKVLKLIADKEEIDLPDKLAEKITDASKKNLRQAIRSFEATWLKHYPFTEDQVILNGWEDDIANIAKNMIEEQGPKLLYIIRGKLQNLVEHDVSPELIFQSLAEEVMKRLDDETFKSRVHNLYAEYSRIDESYLESSKGPAHTRKSTNAQQYMRIEEFIAKFMSYYKTEATKIMQQENESRNSEI
;
A
#
# COMPACT_ATOMS: atom_id res chain seq x y z
N MET A 1 -26.51 -5.86 48.85
CA MET A 1 -25.46 -6.58 48.09
C MET A 1 -25.30 -5.85 46.77
N TYR A 2 -24.13 -5.25 46.51
CA TYR A 2 -23.87 -4.54 45.26
C TYR A 2 -22.96 -5.40 44.39
N ILE A 3 -23.35 -5.64 43.15
CA ILE A 3 -22.51 -6.27 42.14
C ILE A 3 -22.05 -5.15 41.22
N ILE A 4 -20.76 -4.86 41.24
CA ILE A 4 -20.11 -3.98 40.26
C ILE A 4 -19.54 -4.90 39.18
N TYR A 5 -19.96 -4.73 37.93
CA TYR A 5 -19.35 -5.43 36.79
C TYR A 5 -18.81 -4.41 35.78
N VAL A 6 -17.67 -4.74 35.17
CA VAL A 6 -17.08 -3.98 34.07
C VAL A 6 -17.22 -4.85 32.82
N THR A 7 -17.91 -4.35 31.79
CA THR A 7 -17.84 -4.95 30.45
C THR A 7 -16.78 -4.24 29.64
N THR A 8 -15.71 -4.97 29.33
CA THR A 8 -14.65 -4.48 28.44
C THR A 8 -14.98 -4.89 26.99
N ALA A 9 -14.75 -3.97 26.05
CA ALA A 9 -14.80 -4.27 24.63
C ALA A 9 -13.38 -4.52 24.10
N ILE A 10 -13.18 -5.59 23.34
CA ILE A 10 -11.89 -5.94 22.73
C ILE A 10 -12.08 -5.97 21.22
N ILE A 11 -11.23 -5.26 20.48
CA ILE A 11 -11.26 -5.21 19.01
C ILE A 11 -10.00 -5.88 18.48
N PHE A 12 -10.18 -6.95 17.70
CA PHE A 12 -9.12 -7.59 16.94
C PHE A 12 -9.17 -7.10 15.50
N TYR A 13 -8.07 -6.48 15.03
CA TYR A 13 -7.94 -6.01 13.66
C TYR A 13 -7.04 -6.95 12.83
N GLY A 14 -7.39 -7.20 11.57
CA GLY A 14 -6.60 -8.02 10.65
C GLY A 14 -6.65 -9.51 10.98
N VAL A 15 -7.79 -10.00 11.48
CA VAL A 15 -7.96 -11.39 11.96
C VAL A 15 -7.79 -12.41 10.82
N ASP A 16 -8.01 -11.99 9.58
CA ASP A 16 -7.78 -12.76 8.35
C ASP A 16 -6.30 -13.13 8.11
N LYS A 17 -5.37 -12.48 8.82
CA LYS A 17 -3.93 -12.77 8.78
C LYS A 17 -3.50 -13.82 9.81
N LEU A 18 -4.39 -14.22 10.72
CA LEU A 18 -4.09 -15.24 11.72
C LEU A 18 -4.06 -16.65 11.11
N SER A 19 -3.29 -17.53 11.72
CA SER A 19 -3.29 -18.96 11.36
C SER A 19 -4.60 -19.63 11.77
N SER A 20 -4.96 -20.72 11.09
CA SER A 20 -6.13 -21.53 11.43
C SER A 20 -6.11 -22.00 12.88
N ASP A 21 -4.94 -22.40 13.41
CA ASP A 21 -4.78 -22.83 14.79
C ASP A 21 -5.08 -21.69 15.79
N ALA A 22 -4.62 -20.47 15.48
CA ALA A 22 -4.90 -19.30 16.32
C ALA A 22 -6.40 -18.96 16.31
N ILE A 23 -7.06 -19.06 15.16
CA ILE A 23 -8.50 -18.85 15.02
C ILE A 23 -9.29 -19.89 15.84
N LEU A 24 -8.89 -21.18 15.79
CA LEU A 24 -9.51 -22.25 16.59
C LEU A 24 -9.29 -22.04 18.10
N TYR A 25 -8.11 -21.56 18.50
CA TYR A 25 -7.84 -21.24 19.90
C TYR A 25 -8.69 -20.06 20.38
N ILE A 26 -8.83 -19.00 19.56
CA ILE A 26 -9.74 -17.88 19.85
C ILE A 26 -11.18 -18.39 19.99
N LYS A 27 -11.64 -19.24 19.08
CA LYS A 27 -12.98 -19.85 19.16
C LYS A 27 -13.18 -20.56 20.51
N TRP A 28 -12.25 -21.42 20.89
CA TRP A 28 -12.30 -22.13 22.17
C TRP A 28 -12.35 -21.16 23.36
N LEU A 29 -11.58 -20.06 23.28
CA LEU A 29 -11.56 -19.02 24.31
C LEU A 29 -12.90 -18.30 24.42
N LEU A 30 -13.56 -17.99 23.29
CA LEU A 30 -14.90 -17.39 23.26
C LEU A 30 -15.94 -18.33 23.89
N GLU A 31 -15.91 -19.62 23.56
CA GLU A 31 -16.83 -20.62 24.09
C GLU A 31 -16.63 -20.85 25.60
N ARG A 32 -15.38 -20.73 26.08
CA ARG A 32 -15.05 -20.91 27.50
C ARG A 32 -15.37 -19.69 28.37
N TYR A 33 -15.20 -18.47 27.85
CA TYR A 33 -15.26 -17.22 28.64
C TYR A 33 -16.38 -16.28 28.20
N ASN A 34 -17.51 -16.81 27.74
CA ASN A 34 -18.65 -16.10 27.13
C ASN A 34 -19.37 -15.06 28.02
N VAL A 35 -18.94 -14.83 29.26
CA VAL A 35 -19.71 -14.09 30.27
C VAL A 35 -19.29 -12.62 30.44
N CYS A 36 -18.07 -12.23 30.01
CA CYS A 36 -17.50 -10.97 30.52
C CYS A 36 -17.14 -9.89 29.47
N ASN A 37 -16.91 -10.23 28.19
CA ASN A 37 -16.37 -9.26 27.22
C ASN A 37 -17.15 -9.23 25.90
N LYS A 38 -17.34 -8.03 25.35
CA LYS A 38 -17.81 -7.85 23.96
C LYS A 38 -16.60 -7.87 23.04
N ILE A 39 -16.52 -8.83 22.13
CA ILE A 39 -15.36 -8.99 21.24
C ILE A 39 -15.78 -8.69 19.79
N PHE A 40 -15.03 -7.81 19.13
CA PHE A 40 -15.23 -7.44 17.73
C PHE A 40 -14.04 -7.92 16.91
N PHE A 41 -14.33 -8.59 15.79
CA PHE A 41 -13.33 -9.06 14.84
C PHE A 41 -13.47 -8.27 13.54
N CYS A 42 -12.43 -7.55 13.15
CA CYS A 42 -12.36 -6.80 11.90
C CYS A 42 -11.47 -7.55 10.92
N CYS A 43 -12.02 -7.88 9.75
CA CYS A 43 -11.34 -8.62 8.70
C CYS A 43 -11.73 -8.09 7.32
N SER A 44 -10.80 -8.16 6.36
CA SER A 44 -11.09 -7.84 4.96
C SER A 44 -11.68 -9.02 4.21
N ASP A 45 -11.29 -10.25 4.57
CA ASP A 45 -11.81 -11.49 4.00
C ASP A 45 -12.34 -12.42 5.10
N ALA A 46 -13.65 -12.69 5.03
CA ALA A 46 -14.33 -13.57 5.98
C ALA A 46 -14.23 -15.07 5.60
N SER A 47 -13.61 -15.41 4.48
CA SER A 47 -13.47 -16.80 4.00
C SER A 47 -12.69 -17.66 5.00
N LYS A 48 -11.63 -17.11 5.61
CA LYS A 48 -10.75 -17.79 6.57
C LYS A 48 -11.34 -17.92 7.98
N LEU A 49 -12.44 -17.23 8.27
CA LEU A 49 -13.02 -17.12 9.62
C LEU A 49 -14.25 -18.01 9.83
N GLN A 50 -14.46 -19.04 9.00
CA GLN A 50 -15.64 -19.93 9.09
C GLN A 50 -15.84 -20.50 10.51
N ALA A 51 -14.75 -20.87 11.17
CA ALA A 51 -14.81 -21.44 12.52
C ALA A 51 -15.43 -20.46 13.55
N LEU A 52 -15.21 -19.15 13.38
CA LEU A 52 -15.75 -18.11 14.26
C LEU A 52 -17.17 -17.69 13.86
N LYS A 53 -17.58 -17.84 12.60
CA LYS A 53 -18.94 -17.49 12.15
C LYS A 53 -20.04 -18.28 12.87
N THR A 54 -19.72 -19.46 13.40
CA THR A 54 -20.69 -20.25 14.18
C THR A 54 -20.98 -19.64 15.55
N THR A 55 -20.06 -18.84 16.08
CA THR A 55 -20.09 -18.31 17.45
C THR A 55 -20.32 -16.80 17.46
N CYS A 56 -19.99 -16.10 16.38
CA CYS A 56 -20.09 -14.65 16.25
C CYS A 56 -21.19 -14.23 15.26
N THR A 57 -21.78 -13.05 15.50
CA THR A 57 -22.65 -12.39 14.51
C THR A 57 -21.79 -11.75 13.43
N VAL A 58 -22.06 -12.06 12.17
CA VAL A 58 -21.35 -11.49 11.02
C VAL A 58 -22.07 -10.24 10.54
N VAL A 59 -21.38 -9.10 10.57
CA VAL A 59 -21.85 -7.85 9.96
C VAL A 59 -21.01 -7.60 8.72
N GLN A 60 -21.64 -7.65 7.54
CA GLN A 60 -20.98 -7.35 6.28
C GLN A 60 -21.02 -5.85 6.01
N LEU A 61 -19.85 -5.23 5.90
CA LEU A 61 -19.71 -3.85 5.46
C LEU A 61 -19.53 -3.82 3.95
N LEU A 62 -20.46 -3.18 3.25
CA LEU A 62 -20.36 -3.00 1.80
C LEU A 62 -19.57 -1.73 1.49
N PRO A 63 -18.82 -1.69 0.36
CA PRO A 63 -18.19 -0.46 -0.11
C PRO A 63 -19.25 0.63 -0.32
N PRO A 64 -18.95 1.89 0.03
CA PRO A 64 -19.89 2.99 -0.15
C PRO A 64 -20.18 3.22 -1.63
N SER A 65 -21.41 3.68 -1.91
CA SER A 65 -21.83 4.12 -3.22
C SER A 65 -21.15 5.44 -3.62
N ARG A 66 -21.08 5.70 -4.93
CA ARG A 66 -20.56 6.97 -5.49
C ARG A 66 -21.23 8.17 -4.82
N THR A 67 -22.56 8.12 -4.67
CA THR A 67 -23.34 9.20 -4.06
C THR A 67 -23.06 9.41 -2.57
N GLU A 68 -22.75 8.34 -1.83
CA GLU A 68 -22.40 8.46 -0.40
C GLU A 68 -21.02 9.10 -0.23
N ILE A 69 -20.05 8.73 -1.07
CA ILE A 69 -18.71 9.32 -1.02
C ILE A 69 -18.78 10.84 -1.31
N ILE A 70 -19.48 11.24 -2.38
CA ILE A 70 -19.67 12.66 -2.72
C ILE A 70 -20.34 13.41 -1.55
N LYS A 71 -21.37 12.82 -0.92
CA LYS A 71 -22.03 13.43 0.25
C LYS A 71 -21.06 13.63 1.42
N VAL A 72 -20.19 12.65 1.70
CA VAL A 72 -19.19 12.79 2.76
C VAL A 72 -18.16 13.87 2.41
N LEU A 73 -17.68 13.92 1.15
CA LEU A 73 -16.74 14.95 0.71
C LEU A 73 -17.33 16.36 0.84
N LYS A 74 -18.57 16.55 0.40
CA LYS A 74 -19.30 17.82 0.58
C LYS A 74 -19.48 18.18 2.04
N LEU A 75 -19.85 17.21 2.87
CA LEU A 75 -20.00 17.44 4.31
C LEU A 75 -18.68 17.86 4.99
N ILE A 76 -17.55 17.32 4.55
CA ILE A 76 -16.23 17.76 5.03
C ILE A 76 -15.93 19.17 4.52
N ALA A 77 -16.15 19.44 3.24
CA ALA A 77 -15.93 20.76 2.64
C ALA A 77 -16.76 21.86 3.33
N ASP A 78 -18.05 21.61 3.57
CA ASP A 78 -18.95 22.53 4.28
C ASP A 78 -18.47 22.83 5.71
N LYS A 79 -17.92 21.83 6.42
CA LYS A 79 -17.43 21.96 7.80
C LYS A 79 -16.10 22.71 7.89
N GLU A 80 -15.26 22.55 6.89
CA GLU A 80 -13.94 23.19 6.80
C GLU A 80 -14.00 24.54 6.05
N GLU A 81 -15.20 25.00 5.68
CA GLU A 81 -15.43 26.24 4.92
C GLU A 81 -14.69 26.27 3.57
N ILE A 82 -14.57 25.11 2.92
CA ILE A 82 -13.92 24.91 1.63
C ILE A 82 -14.98 24.86 0.53
N ASP A 83 -14.88 25.72 -0.49
CA ASP A 83 -15.74 25.63 -1.67
C ASP A 83 -15.27 24.48 -2.57
N LEU A 84 -15.98 23.34 -2.54
CA LEU A 84 -15.67 22.13 -3.32
C LEU A 84 -16.59 22.03 -4.55
N PRO A 85 -16.07 22.22 -5.79
CA PRO A 85 -16.86 22.06 -7.01
C PRO A 85 -17.38 20.63 -7.19
N ASP A 86 -18.62 20.50 -7.67
CA ASP A 86 -19.28 19.20 -7.88
C ASP A 86 -18.48 18.28 -8.81
N LYS A 87 -17.97 18.81 -9.92
CA LYS A 87 -17.17 18.04 -10.88
C LYS A 87 -15.88 17.52 -10.24
N LEU A 88 -15.27 18.27 -9.34
CA LEU A 88 -14.06 17.84 -8.64
C LEU A 88 -14.39 16.72 -7.64
N ALA A 89 -15.47 16.86 -6.87
CA ALA A 89 -15.93 15.83 -5.95
C ALA A 89 -16.24 14.50 -6.68
N GLU A 90 -16.84 14.59 -7.87
CA GLU A 90 -17.07 13.45 -8.75
C GLU A 90 -15.77 12.81 -9.22
N LYS A 91 -14.82 13.60 -9.75
CA LYS A 91 -13.51 13.10 -10.18
C LYS A 91 -12.75 12.43 -9.03
N ILE A 92 -12.76 13.01 -7.81
CA ILE A 92 -12.11 12.42 -6.62
C ILE A 92 -12.76 11.08 -6.26
N THR A 93 -14.09 11.03 -6.31
CA THR A 93 -14.83 9.82 -6.03
C THR A 93 -14.50 8.71 -7.03
N ASP A 94 -14.44 9.05 -8.32
CA ASP A 94 -14.11 8.09 -9.37
C ASP A 94 -12.67 7.58 -9.25
N ALA A 95 -11.71 8.47 -8.94
CA ALA A 95 -10.31 8.11 -8.69
C ALA A 95 -10.15 7.18 -7.47
N SER A 96 -10.99 7.35 -6.44
CA SER A 96 -10.91 6.60 -5.19
C SER A 96 -11.35 5.12 -5.27
N LYS A 97 -11.92 4.67 -6.40
CA LYS A 97 -12.39 3.28 -6.60
C LYS A 97 -13.27 2.73 -5.45
N LYS A 98 -14.24 3.53 -4.99
CA LYS A 98 -15.15 3.21 -3.86
C LYS A 98 -14.48 3.09 -2.49
N ASN A 99 -13.27 3.63 -2.32
CA ASN A 99 -12.60 3.70 -1.02
C ASN A 99 -12.74 5.10 -0.42
N LEU A 100 -13.57 5.23 0.61
CA LEU A 100 -13.83 6.52 1.26
C LEU A 100 -12.56 7.13 1.88
N ARG A 101 -11.68 6.32 2.48
CA ARG A 101 -10.41 6.82 3.03
C ARG A 101 -9.56 7.44 1.93
N GLN A 102 -9.46 6.77 0.78
CA GLN A 102 -8.70 7.28 -0.35
C GLN A 102 -9.32 8.57 -0.90
N ALA A 103 -10.65 8.65 -1.00
CA ALA A 103 -11.35 9.86 -1.44
C ALA A 103 -11.03 11.06 -0.54
N ILE A 104 -11.12 10.88 0.79
CA ILE A 104 -10.84 11.93 1.78
C ILE A 104 -9.37 12.38 1.70
N ARG A 105 -8.42 11.42 1.62
CA ARG A 105 -7.00 11.75 1.48
C ARG A 105 -6.70 12.50 0.18
N SER A 106 -7.35 12.12 -0.91
CA SER A 106 -7.14 12.77 -2.21
C SER A 106 -7.71 14.19 -2.19
N PHE A 107 -8.84 14.40 -1.51
CA PHE A 107 -9.41 15.71 -1.27
C PHE A 107 -8.46 16.60 -0.43
N GLU A 108 -7.97 16.09 0.70
CA GLU A 108 -7.01 16.80 1.56
C GLU A 108 -5.71 17.15 0.81
N ALA A 109 -5.13 16.21 0.08
CA ALA A 109 -3.90 16.44 -0.69
C ALA A 109 -4.10 17.48 -1.80
N THR A 110 -5.23 17.43 -2.51
CA THR A 110 -5.57 18.38 -3.57
C THR A 110 -5.83 19.78 -2.99
N TRP A 111 -6.51 19.86 -1.84
CA TRP A 111 -6.73 21.11 -1.10
C TRP A 111 -5.41 21.77 -0.69
N LEU A 112 -4.50 21.02 -0.07
CA LEU A 112 -3.24 21.56 0.42
C LEU A 112 -2.33 22.12 -0.70
N LYS A 113 -2.39 21.57 -1.92
CA LYS A 113 -1.52 22.01 -3.02
C LYS A 113 -2.17 22.99 -4.00
N HIS A 114 -3.48 22.90 -4.22
CA HIS A 114 -4.15 23.55 -5.35
C HIS A 114 -5.43 24.30 -4.97
N TYR A 115 -5.53 24.82 -3.74
CA TYR A 115 -6.61 25.73 -3.36
C TYR A 115 -6.29 27.20 -3.74
N PRO A 116 -7.24 27.98 -4.29
CA PRO A 116 -8.65 27.65 -4.58
C PRO A 116 -8.83 26.71 -5.79
N PHE A 117 -9.86 25.87 -5.72
CA PHE A 117 -10.07 24.80 -6.68
C PHE A 117 -10.51 25.27 -8.07
N THR A 118 -10.12 24.51 -9.08
CA THR A 118 -10.61 24.63 -10.46
C THR A 118 -11.22 23.30 -10.92
N GLU A 119 -12.16 23.34 -11.87
CA GLU A 119 -12.89 22.13 -12.32
C GLU A 119 -11.97 21.10 -13.02
N ASP A 120 -10.87 21.55 -13.63
CA ASP A 120 -9.96 20.73 -14.44
C ASP A 120 -8.62 20.42 -13.78
N GLN A 121 -8.49 20.67 -12.47
CA GLN A 121 -7.27 20.32 -11.75
C GLN A 121 -7.04 18.81 -11.70
N VAL A 122 -5.76 18.46 -11.68
CA VAL A 122 -5.30 17.10 -11.45
C VAL A 122 -5.51 16.75 -9.98
N ILE A 123 -6.14 15.61 -9.72
CA ILE A 123 -6.31 15.12 -8.36
C ILE A 123 -5.00 14.50 -7.90
N LEU A 124 -4.61 14.86 -6.68
CA LEU A 124 -3.47 14.27 -6.00
C LEU A 124 -4.00 13.21 -5.06
N ASN A 125 -3.56 11.96 -5.21
CA ASN A 125 -4.04 10.88 -4.34
C ASN A 125 -3.10 10.65 -3.13
N GLY A 126 -2.14 11.56 -2.96
CA GLY A 126 -1.32 11.78 -1.76
C GLY A 126 -0.05 10.94 -1.68
N TRP A 127 0.04 9.83 -2.41
CA TRP A 127 1.20 8.92 -2.40
C TRP A 127 1.84 8.71 -3.78
N GLU A 128 1.12 9.02 -4.86
CA GLU A 128 1.64 8.88 -6.23
C GLU A 128 2.83 9.78 -6.47
N ASP A 129 2.80 11.01 -5.94
CA ASP A 129 3.93 11.94 -6.04
C ASP A 129 5.17 11.39 -5.32
N ASP A 130 4.98 10.71 -4.19
CA ASP A 130 6.09 10.07 -3.46
C ASP A 130 6.66 8.91 -4.26
N ILE A 131 5.80 8.07 -4.87
CA ILE A 131 6.23 6.97 -5.75
C ILE A 131 6.91 7.51 -7.02
N ALA A 132 6.37 8.57 -7.62
CA ALA A 132 6.95 9.25 -8.77
C ALA A 132 8.32 9.86 -8.46
N ASN A 133 8.47 10.45 -7.27
CA ASN A 133 9.75 10.93 -6.78
C ASN A 133 10.73 9.79 -6.49
N ILE A 134 10.26 8.66 -5.93
CA ILE A 134 11.10 7.46 -5.75
C ILE A 134 11.58 6.96 -7.12
N ALA A 135 10.70 6.81 -8.10
CA ALA A 135 11.03 6.38 -9.46
C ALA A 135 12.02 7.32 -10.14
N LYS A 136 11.83 8.63 -10.02
CA LYS A 136 12.77 9.65 -10.52
C LYS A 136 14.16 9.50 -9.88
N ASN A 137 14.20 9.46 -8.54
CA ASN A 137 15.42 9.33 -7.78
C ASN A 137 16.20 8.06 -8.15
N MET A 138 15.50 6.94 -8.39
CA MET A 138 16.09 5.68 -8.82
C MET A 138 16.87 5.77 -10.14
N ILE A 139 16.52 6.72 -11.01
CA ILE A 139 17.15 6.94 -12.32
C ILE A 139 18.27 7.98 -12.21
N GLU A 140 18.12 8.99 -11.35
CA GLU A 140 19.10 10.08 -11.19
C GLU A 140 20.35 9.66 -10.39
N GLU A 141 20.19 8.86 -9.33
CA GLU A 141 21.33 8.45 -8.49
C GLU A 141 21.18 6.98 -8.04
N GLN A 142 22.23 6.16 -8.20
CA GLN A 142 22.23 4.75 -7.80
C GLN A 142 23.22 4.48 -6.66
N GLY A 143 23.04 5.21 -5.55
CA GLY A 143 23.88 5.16 -4.36
C GLY A 143 23.21 4.46 -3.15
N PRO A 144 23.97 3.82 -2.23
CA PRO A 144 23.43 3.22 -1.01
C PRO A 144 22.70 4.22 -0.09
N LYS A 145 23.14 5.49 -0.08
CA LYS A 145 22.48 6.57 0.65
C LYS A 145 21.05 6.80 0.17
N LEU A 146 20.83 6.74 -1.14
CA LEU A 146 19.52 6.94 -1.72
C LEU A 146 18.58 5.76 -1.41
N LEU A 147 19.10 4.53 -1.46
CA LEU A 147 18.34 3.36 -1.07
C LEU A 147 17.83 3.47 0.39
N TYR A 148 18.65 3.99 1.31
CA TYR A 148 18.24 4.28 2.68
C TYR A 148 17.12 5.32 2.76
N ILE A 149 17.21 6.41 2.00
CA ILE A 149 16.16 7.45 1.93
C ILE A 149 14.86 6.87 1.37
N ILE A 150 14.94 6.08 0.30
CA ILE A 150 13.79 5.43 -0.33
C ILE A 150 13.12 4.47 0.65
N ARG A 151 13.90 3.71 1.42
CA ARG A 151 13.37 2.83 2.48
C ARG A 151 12.55 3.61 3.51
N GLY A 152 13.00 4.79 3.93
CA GLY A 152 12.22 5.68 4.80
C GLY A 152 10.90 6.15 4.15
N LYS A 153 10.93 6.51 2.86
CA LYS A 153 9.70 6.87 2.12
C LYS A 153 8.73 5.70 1.99
N LEU A 154 9.22 4.50 1.70
CA LEU A 154 8.40 3.29 1.65
C LEU A 154 7.76 3.01 3.02
N GLN A 155 8.51 3.17 4.12
CA GLN A 155 7.98 3.05 5.49
C GLN A 155 6.84 4.03 5.74
N ASN A 156 6.98 5.30 5.34
CA ASN A 156 5.89 6.26 5.43
C ASN A 156 4.66 5.80 4.63
N LEU A 157 4.83 5.28 3.41
CA LEU A 157 3.70 4.74 2.62
C LEU A 157 2.99 3.58 3.34
N VAL A 158 3.75 2.73 4.06
CA VAL A 158 3.20 1.64 4.89
C VAL A 158 2.36 2.19 6.03
N GLU A 159 2.89 3.18 6.75
CA GLU A 159 2.23 3.80 7.90
C GLU A 159 0.89 4.44 7.51
N HIS A 160 0.77 4.87 6.25
CA HIS A 160 -0.45 5.46 5.70
C HIS A 160 -1.40 4.45 5.04
N ASP A 161 -1.25 3.16 5.35
CA ASP A 161 -2.10 2.05 4.86
C ASP A 161 -2.10 1.89 3.32
N VAL A 162 -1.03 2.30 2.63
CA VAL A 162 -0.90 2.00 1.19
C VAL A 162 -0.48 0.54 1.04
N SER A 163 -1.25 -0.26 0.29
CA SER A 163 -0.94 -1.67 0.09
C SER A 163 0.43 -1.86 -0.58
N PRO A 164 1.28 -2.81 -0.11
CA PRO A 164 2.53 -3.15 -0.78
C PRO A 164 2.35 -3.46 -2.26
N GLU A 165 1.25 -4.13 -2.62
CA GLU A 165 0.91 -4.48 -4.00
C GLU A 165 0.68 -3.24 -4.86
N LEU A 166 -0.03 -2.24 -4.31
CA LEU A 166 -0.28 -0.97 -4.98
C LEU A 166 0.99 -0.13 -5.10
N ILE A 167 1.82 -0.10 -4.06
CA ILE A 167 3.12 0.57 -4.09
C ILE A 167 3.98 -0.02 -5.19
N PHE A 168 4.07 -1.35 -5.25
CA PHE A 168 4.95 -2.01 -6.20
C PHE A 168 4.47 -1.84 -7.66
N GLN A 169 3.18 -2.05 -7.90
CA GLN A 169 2.60 -1.84 -9.23
C GLN A 169 2.83 -0.41 -9.71
N SER A 170 2.50 0.58 -8.88
CA SER A 170 2.64 1.99 -9.23
C SER A 170 4.10 2.38 -9.46
N LEU A 171 5.03 1.86 -8.64
CA LEU A 171 6.46 2.11 -8.81
C LEU A 171 6.98 1.56 -10.13
N ALA A 172 6.60 0.34 -10.49
CA ALA A 172 7.04 -0.28 -11.74
C ALA A 172 6.51 0.49 -12.96
N GLU A 173 5.22 0.87 -12.95
CA GLU A 173 4.61 1.70 -14.00
C GLU A 173 5.32 3.05 -14.15
N GLU A 174 5.65 3.70 -13.03
CA GLU A 174 6.22 5.04 -13.01
C GLU A 174 7.71 5.04 -13.43
N VAL A 175 8.46 3.97 -13.12
CA VAL A 175 9.80 3.75 -13.67
C VAL A 175 9.75 3.50 -15.18
N MET A 176 8.82 2.66 -15.66
CA MET A 176 8.68 2.36 -17.09
C MET A 176 8.34 3.59 -17.93
N LYS A 177 7.54 4.53 -17.42
CA LYS A 177 7.22 5.80 -18.10
C LYS A 177 8.43 6.72 -18.30
N ARG A 178 9.47 6.60 -17.48
CA ARG A 178 10.66 7.46 -17.51
C ARG A 178 11.81 6.88 -18.34
N LEU A 179 11.68 5.64 -18.80
CA LEU A 179 12.67 4.97 -19.62
C LEU A 179 12.26 5.13 -21.08
N ASP A 180 13.17 5.62 -21.93
CA ASP A 180 12.90 5.74 -23.37
C ASP A 180 13.19 4.42 -24.11
N ASP A 181 14.09 3.59 -23.58
CA ASP A 181 14.56 2.36 -24.20
C ASP A 181 13.65 1.14 -23.87
N GLU A 182 13.10 0.52 -24.91
CA GLU A 182 12.24 -0.66 -24.83
C GLU A 182 12.92 -1.89 -24.19
N THR A 183 14.23 -2.02 -24.32
CA THR A 183 14.99 -3.10 -23.67
C THR A 183 14.99 -2.94 -22.15
N PHE A 184 15.14 -1.71 -21.65
CA PHE A 184 15.05 -1.38 -20.24
C PHE A 184 13.63 -1.58 -19.70
N LYS A 185 12.60 -1.14 -20.44
CA LYS A 185 11.20 -1.38 -20.06
C LYS A 185 10.88 -2.87 -19.94
N SER A 186 11.29 -3.67 -20.92
CA SER A 186 11.11 -5.13 -20.90
C SER A 186 11.81 -5.76 -19.69
N ARG A 187 13.01 -5.27 -19.32
CA ARG A 187 13.72 -5.76 -18.15
C ARG A 187 13.04 -5.39 -16.83
N VAL A 188 12.55 -4.16 -16.71
CA VAL A 188 11.76 -3.71 -15.54
C VAL A 188 10.49 -4.55 -15.41
N HIS A 189 9.80 -4.82 -16.52
CA HIS A 189 8.62 -5.68 -16.54
C HIS A 189 8.95 -7.12 -16.07
N ASN A 190 10.07 -7.68 -16.53
CA ASN A 190 10.53 -9.00 -16.10
C ASN A 190 10.89 -9.05 -14.60
N LEU A 191 11.60 -8.02 -14.10
CA LEU A 191 11.90 -7.89 -12.67
C LEU A 191 10.62 -7.72 -11.84
N TYR A 192 9.67 -6.91 -12.31
CA TYR A 192 8.37 -6.77 -11.67
C TYR A 192 7.65 -8.12 -11.61
N ALA A 193 7.61 -8.89 -12.70
CA ALA A 193 6.99 -10.21 -12.73
C ALA A 193 7.69 -11.24 -11.80
N GLU A 194 9.03 -11.19 -11.70
CA GLU A 194 9.82 -12.03 -10.79
C GLU A 194 9.44 -11.75 -9.32
N TYR A 195 9.41 -10.48 -8.94
CA TYR A 195 9.22 -10.06 -7.56
C TYR A 195 7.74 -9.98 -7.13
N SER A 196 6.82 -9.80 -8.09
CA SER A 196 5.38 -9.73 -7.86
C SER A 196 4.75 -11.11 -7.69
N ARG A 197 5.40 -12.19 -8.17
CA ARG A 197 4.96 -13.56 -7.89
C ARG A 197 5.13 -13.82 -6.40
N ILE A 198 4.01 -13.97 -5.69
CA ILE A 198 4.02 -14.53 -4.33
C ILE A 198 4.54 -15.96 -4.48
N ASP A 199 5.80 -16.16 -4.11
CA ASP A 199 6.44 -17.44 -4.29
C ASP A 199 5.95 -18.36 -3.17
N GLU A 200 5.01 -19.25 -3.50
CA GLU A 200 4.57 -20.34 -2.61
C GLU A 200 5.77 -21.20 -2.17
N SER A 201 6.86 -21.24 -2.93
CA SER A 201 8.06 -22.02 -2.58
C SER A 201 8.87 -21.43 -1.41
N TYR A 202 8.79 -20.12 -1.13
CA TYR A 202 9.41 -19.52 0.07
C TYR A 202 8.53 -19.61 1.32
N LEU A 203 7.27 -20.02 1.17
CA LEU A 203 6.39 -20.35 2.30
C LEU A 203 6.92 -21.59 3.06
N GLU A 204 7.69 -22.46 2.40
CA GLU A 204 8.29 -23.64 3.03
C GLU A 204 9.39 -23.30 4.04
N SER A 205 10.12 -22.19 3.87
CA SER A 205 11.05 -21.69 4.89
C SER A 205 10.36 -21.08 6.11
N SER A 206 9.02 -20.92 6.09
CA SER A 206 8.23 -20.47 7.25
C SER A 206 7.84 -21.59 8.22
N LYS A 207 8.42 -22.80 8.07
CA LYS A 207 8.39 -23.90 9.06
C LYS A 207 9.36 -23.69 10.25
N GLY A 208 9.90 -22.48 10.42
CA GLY A 208 10.65 -22.09 11.62
C GLY A 208 9.73 -21.75 12.82
N PRO A 209 10.27 -21.74 14.04
CA PRO A 209 9.53 -21.40 15.26
C PRO A 209 8.90 -20.01 15.20
N ALA A 210 7.74 -19.83 15.84
CA ALA A 210 6.83 -18.69 15.64
C ALA A 210 7.44 -17.27 15.81
N HIS A 211 8.61 -17.14 16.45
CA HIS A 211 9.31 -15.87 16.69
C HIS A 211 10.08 -15.31 15.48
N THR A 212 10.32 -16.10 14.42
CA THR A 212 11.04 -15.65 13.21
C THR A 212 10.11 -15.36 12.01
N ARG A 213 8.80 -15.58 12.15
CA ARG A 213 7.83 -15.30 11.07
C ARG A 213 7.64 -13.79 10.91
N LYS A 214 8.29 -13.20 9.91
CA LYS A 214 8.00 -11.83 9.46
C LYS A 214 6.59 -11.79 8.88
N SER A 215 5.84 -10.74 9.19
CA SER A 215 4.53 -10.44 8.57
C SER A 215 4.63 -10.49 7.04
N THR A 216 3.60 -11.04 6.37
CA THR A 216 3.51 -11.09 4.89
C THR A 216 3.73 -9.73 4.26
N ASN A 217 3.23 -8.67 4.89
CA ASN A 217 3.46 -7.29 4.45
C ASN A 217 4.94 -6.91 4.57
N ALA A 218 5.60 -7.24 5.68
CA ALA A 218 7.03 -6.95 5.88
C ALA A 218 7.92 -7.69 4.85
N GLN A 219 7.52 -8.90 4.43
CA GLN A 219 8.20 -9.64 3.37
C GLN A 219 7.97 -9.00 2.00
N GLN A 220 6.74 -8.54 1.70
CA GLN A 220 6.45 -7.82 0.46
C GLN A 220 7.23 -6.50 0.37
N TYR A 221 7.39 -5.75 1.47
CA TYR A 221 8.23 -4.55 1.48
C TYR A 221 9.71 -4.84 1.25
N MET A 222 10.22 -5.91 1.85
CA MET A 222 11.60 -6.35 1.61
C MET A 222 11.81 -6.70 0.13
N ARG A 223 10.83 -7.32 -0.53
CA ARG A 223 10.87 -7.60 -1.97
C ARG A 223 10.85 -6.33 -2.83
N ILE A 224 10.05 -5.33 -2.45
CA ILE A 224 10.06 -4.03 -3.13
C ILE A 224 11.45 -3.39 -3.00
N GLU A 225 12.05 -3.43 -1.81
CA GLU A 225 13.40 -2.90 -1.59
C GLU A 225 14.46 -3.66 -2.40
N GLU A 226 14.37 -4.99 -2.47
CA GLU A 226 15.25 -5.83 -3.30
C GLU A 226 15.10 -5.54 -4.80
N PHE A 227 13.86 -5.35 -5.26
CA PHE A 227 13.58 -4.91 -6.63
C PHE A 227 14.27 -3.57 -6.93
N ILE A 228 14.13 -2.59 -6.03
CA ILE A 228 14.76 -1.27 -6.19
C ILE A 228 16.28 -1.40 -6.24
N ALA A 229 16.87 -2.17 -5.34
CA ALA A 229 18.31 -2.38 -5.30
C ALA A 229 18.83 -3.08 -6.57
N LYS A 230 18.14 -4.11 -7.07
CA LYS A 230 18.49 -4.79 -8.33
C LYS A 230 18.36 -3.85 -9.52
N PHE A 231 17.28 -3.06 -9.59
CA PHE A 231 17.10 -2.07 -10.65
C PHE A 231 18.23 -1.03 -10.65
N MET A 232 18.53 -0.43 -9.48
CA MET A 232 19.61 0.56 -9.35
C MET A 232 20.98 -0.01 -9.76
N SER A 233 21.30 -1.23 -9.34
CA SER A 233 22.56 -1.90 -9.69
C SER A 233 22.69 -2.11 -11.21
N TYR A 234 21.61 -2.57 -11.83
CA TYR A 234 21.55 -2.78 -13.27
C TYR A 234 21.68 -1.47 -14.05
N TYR A 235 20.86 -0.46 -13.70
CA TYR A 235 20.85 0.83 -14.36
C TYR A 235 22.22 1.51 -14.28
N LYS A 236 22.88 1.43 -13.12
CA LYS A 236 24.25 1.94 -12.93
C LYS A 236 25.26 1.23 -13.84
N THR A 237 25.16 -0.09 -13.97
CA THR A 237 26.09 -0.89 -14.77
C THR A 237 25.98 -0.52 -16.25
N GLU A 238 24.77 -0.36 -16.76
CA GLU A 238 24.55 0.01 -18.16
C GLU A 238 24.88 1.48 -18.44
N ALA A 239 24.53 2.42 -17.55
CA ALA A 239 24.95 3.82 -17.66
C ALA A 239 26.48 3.96 -17.70
N THR A 240 27.19 3.15 -16.91
CA THR A 240 28.67 3.13 -16.92
C THR A 240 29.22 2.58 -18.24
N LYS A 241 28.59 1.56 -18.83
CA LYS A 241 28.99 1.01 -20.14
C LYS A 241 28.80 2.01 -21.28
N ILE A 242 27.69 2.75 -21.27
CA ILE A 242 27.41 3.80 -22.28
C ILE A 242 28.48 4.90 -22.19
N MET A 243 28.81 5.36 -20.97
CA MET A 243 29.87 6.36 -20.75
C MET A 243 31.28 5.85 -21.15
N GLN A 244 31.54 4.54 -21.03
CA GLN A 244 32.79 3.94 -21.48
C GLN A 244 32.87 3.87 -23.02
N GLN A 245 31.79 3.47 -23.69
CA GLN A 245 31.72 3.42 -25.16
C GLN A 245 31.82 4.81 -25.81
N GLU A 246 31.24 5.85 -25.22
CA GLU A 246 31.37 7.23 -25.70
C GLU A 246 32.80 7.78 -25.53
N ASN A 247 33.49 7.43 -24.43
CA ASN A 247 34.88 7.83 -24.22
C ASN A 247 35.86 7.08 -25.15
N GLU A 248 35.60 5.81 -25.45
CA GLU A 248 36.40 5.02 -26.42
C GLU A 248 36.20 5.54 -27.86
N SER A 249 34.98 5.94 -28.21
CA SER A 249 34.67 6.55 -29.52
C SER A 249 35.33 7.92 -29.69
N ARG A 250 35.36 8.74 -28.63
CA ARG A 250 36.06 10.05 -28.65
C ARG A 250 37.58 9.95 -28.69
N ASN A 251 38.15 8.90 -28.11
CA ASN A 251 39.61 8.67 -28.13
C ASN A 251 40.11 7.99 -29.42
N SER A 252 39.21 7.51 -30.28
CA SER A 252 39.55 6.92 -31.58
C SER A 252 39.42 7.92 -32.76
N GLU A 253 38.91 9.12 -32.50
CA GLU A 253 38.83 10.24 -33.44
C GLU A 253 39.96 11.28 -33.28
N ILE A 254 40.94 11.04 -32.38
CA ILE A 254 42.17 11.84 -32.19
C ILE A 254 43.37 11.01 -32.62
#